data_AF-A0AAJ5WWS3-F1
#
_entry.id   AF-A0AAJ5WWS3-F1
#
_cell.length_a   1.000
_cell.length_b   1.000
_cell.length_c   1.000
_cell.angle_alpha   90.00
_cell.angle_beta   90.00
_cell.angle_gamma   90.00
#
_symmetry.space_group_name_H-M   'P 1'
#
loop_
_entity.id
_entity.type
_entity.pdbx_description
1 polymer ?
#
loop_
_entity_poly.entity_id
_entity_poly.type
_entity_poly.pdbx_seq_one_letter_code
_entity_poly.pdbx_strand_id
1 'polypeptide(L)'
;MMADDSDDFTFPLKEDELGFGQWLSSQMEEQEVSIARLAEMSGISYVGIWNIVEGNTKSPRDETRKRLAAALKAKIPKKIEETSENLNNAIPGYDWADFTPSDLETIPVEPGIYVFYDITDRPVYVGKSHSNVRLRIKDHATRFWFKEPLVVRGAFLHVPDRDACSKIEMILIKFLGKHALLNQKGAVRDFEE
;
A
#
# COMPACT_ATOMS: atom_id res chain seq x y z
N MET A 1 3.26 -47.51 -22.75
CA MET A 1 4.47 -47.36 -21.92
C MET A 1 5.02 -45.98 -22.27
N MET A 2 4.50 -44.93 -21.63
CA MET A 2 4.97 -44.33 -20.35
C MET A 2 6.41 -43.80 -20.50
N ALA A 3 6.76 -42.56 -20.19
CA ALA A 3 6.10 -41.57 -19.33
C ALA A 3 6.29 -40.13 -19.84
N ASP A 4 5.35 -39.30 -19.43
CA ASP A 4 5.22 -37.86 -19.57
C ASP A 4 6.01 -37.20 -18.42
N ASP A 5 7.16 -36.59 -18.73
CA ASP A 5 7.92 -35.77 -17.79
C ASP A 5 7.41 -34.32 -17.89
N SER A 6 6.27 -34.08 -17.26
CA SER A 6 5.84 -32.74 -16.88
C SER A 6 6.55 -32.38 -15.57
N ASP A 7 7.66 -31.65 -15.69
CA ASP A 7 8.30 -30.98 -14.56
C ASP A 7 7.31 -30.00 -13.94
N ASP A 8 6.68 -30.45 -12.86
CA ASP A 8 5.90 -29.64 -11.93
C ASP A 8 6.82 -28.59 -11.30
N PHE A 9 6.72 -27.36 -11.80
CA PHE A 9 7.44 -26.19 -11.31
C PHE A 9 6.84 -25.70 -9.99
N THR A 10 6.70 -26.57 -8.99
CA THR A 10 6.45 -26.16 -7.61
C THR A 10 7.79 -25.91 -6.93
N PHE A 11 8.27 -24.68 -7.00
CA PHE A 11 9.34 -24.23 -6.09
C PHE A 11 8.77 -24.18 -4.67
N PRO A 12 9.25 -24.99 -3.71
CA PRO A 12 8.97 -24.73 -2.31
C PRO A 12 9.71 -23.43 -1.95
N LEU A 13 8.99 -22.31 -1.93
CA LEU A 13 9.51 -21.06 -1.40
C LEU A 13 9.92 -21.32 0.05
N LYS A 14 11.21 -21.15 0.34
CA LYS A 14 11.74 -21.21 1.70
C LYS A 14 10.93 -20.27 2.59
N GLU A 15 10.51 -20.73 3.77
CA GLU A 15 9.76 -19.97 4.80
C GLU A 15 10.50 -18.70 5.30
N ASP A 16 11.65 -18.37 4.72
CA ASP A 16 12.56 -17.31 5.13
C ASP A 16 12.32 -15.96 4.46
N GLU A 17 11.49 -15.89 3.42
CA GLU A 17 11.17 -14.64 2.68
C GLU A 17 9.68 -14.41 2.46
N LEU A 18 8.80 -15.11 3.20
CA LEU A 18 7.36 -14.99 3.02
C LEU A 18 6.84 -13.62 3.49
N GLY A 19 6.60 -12.72 2.52
CA GLY A 19 5.90 -11.46 2.76
C GLY A 19 4.43 -11.68 3.12
N PHE A 20 3.77 -10.67 3.69
CA PHE A 20 2.36 -10.77 4.07
C PHE A 20 1.44 -11.19 2.91
N GLY A 21 1.70 -10.70 1.69
CA GLY A 21 0.96 -11.08 0.49
C GLY A 21 1.02 -12.57 0.15
N GLN A 22 2.21 -13.17 0.25
CA GLN A 22 2.40 -14.60 -0.03
C GLN A 22 1.73 -15.47 1.04
N TRP A 23 1.83 -15.08 2.31
CA TRP A 23 1.08 -15.75 3.38
C TRP A 23 -0.44 -15.62 3.19
N LEU A 24 -0.91 -14.46 2.75
CA LEU A 24 -2.33 -14.27 2.48
C LEU A 24 -2.79 -15.20 1.34
N SER A 25 -2.00 -15.30 0.26
CA SER A 25 -2.28 -16.20 -0.86
C SER A 25 -2.34 -17.66 -0.41
N SER A 26 -1.38 -18.12 0.40
CA SER A 26 -1.38 -19.52 0.86
C SER A 26 -2.55 -19.84 1.77
N GLN A 27 -2.96 -18.91 2.64
CA GLN A 27 -4.15 -19.08 3.49
C GLN A 27 -5.45 -19.08 2.68
N MET A 28 -5.51 -18.30 1.60
CA MET A 28 -6.64 -18.32 0.69
C MET A 28 -6.74 -19.64 -0.07
N GLU A 29 -5.62 -20.18 -0.54
CA GLU A 29 -5.56 -21.48 -1.21
C GLU A 29 -5.95 -22.62 -0.26
N GLU A 30 -5.39 -22.66 0.95
CA GLU A 30 -5.67 -23.69 1.96
C GLU A 30 -7.15 -23.76 2.35
N GLN A 31 -7.84 -22.62 2.35
CA GLN A 31 -9.25 -22.52 2.73
C GLN A 31 -10.20 -22.42 1.52
N GLU A 32 -9.68 -22.53 0.29
CA GLU A 32 -10.42 -22.39 -0.96
C GLU A 32 -11.25 -21.07 -1.05
N VAL A 33 -10.71 -19.99 -0.49
CA VAL A 33 -11.35 -18.67 -0.44
C VAL A 33 -10.82 -17.79 -1.59
N SER A 34 -11.71 -17.32 -2.46
CA SER A 34 -11.35 -16.36 -3.51
C SER A 34 -11.15 -14.93 -2.98
N ILE A 35 -10.45 -14.07 -3.74
CA ILE A 35 -10.30 -12.63 -3.41
C ILE A 35 -11.67 -11.98 -3.21
N ALA A 36 -12.63 -12.28 -4.09
CA ALA A 36 -13.98 -11.73 -4.01
C ALA A 36 -14.66 -12.13 -2.69
N ARG A 37 -14.53 -13.40 -2.29
CA ARG A 37 -15.11 -13.87 -1.04
C ARG A 37 -14.43 -13.27 0.18
N LEU A 38 -13.10 -13.15 0.15
CA LEU A 38 -12.34 -12.52 1.23
C LEU A 38 -12.67 -11.02 1.37
N ALA A 39 -12.93 -10.33 0.27
CA ALA A 39 -13.37 -8.94 0.27
C ALA A 39 -14.69 -8.77 1.03
N GLU A 40 -15.68 -9.62 0.75
CA GLU A 40 -16.96 -9.62 1.47
C GLU A 40 -16.79 -9.90 2.97
N MET A 41 -15.90 -10.83 3.32
CA MET A 41 -15.70 -11.26 4.71
C MET A 41 -14.90 -10.25 5.55
N SER A 42 -13.90 -9.60 4.94
CA SER A 42 -12.99 -8.68 5.63
C SER A 42 -13.45 -7.22 5.55
N GLY A 43 -14.30 -6.88 4.58
CA GLY A 43 -14.69 -5.51 4.23
C GLY A 43 -13.55 -4.68 3.62
N ILE A 44 -12.46 -5.31 3.18
CA ILE A 44 -11.40 -4.69 2.36
C ILE A 44 -11.81 -4.85 0.89
N SER A 45 -11.55 -3.87 0.04
CA SER A 45 -11.95 -4.00 -1.37
C SER A 45 -11.21 -5.13 -2.08
N TYR A 46 -11.82 -5.66 -3.14
CA TYR A 46 -11.18 -6.62 -4.04
C TYR A 46 -9.81 -6.13 -4.50
N VAL A 47 -9.71 -4.86 -4.92
CA VAL A 47 -8.47 -4.28 -5.44
C VAL A 47 -7.42 -4.16 -4.34
N GLY A 48 -7.82 -3.80 -3.12
CA GLY A 48 -6.93 -3.75 -1.97
C GLY A 48 -6.33 -5.12 -1.65
N ILE A 49 -7.14 -6.17 -1.65
CA ILE A 49 -6.66 -7.54 -1.43
C ILE A 49 -5.78 -8.01 -2.60
N TRP A 50 -6.19 -7.76 -3.84
CA TRP A 50 -5.40 -8.09 -5.02
C TRP A 50 -4.01 -7.44 -4.98
N ASN A 51 -3.94 -6.15 -4.65
CA ASN A 51 -2.66 -5.45 -4.49
C ASN A 51 -1.78 -6.03 -3.38
N ILE A 52 -2.36 -6.56 -2.31
CA ILE A 52 -1.61 -7.24 -1.25
C ILE A 52 -1.06 -8.57 -1.77
N VAL A 53 -1.90 -9.39 -2.42
CA VAL A 53 -1.54 -10.71 -2.94
C VAL A 53 -0.45 -10.61 -4.01
N GLU A 54 -0.58 -9.66 -4.93
CA GLU A 54 0.41 -9.41 -6.00
C GLU A 54 1.69 -8.72 -5.48
N GLY A 55 1.75 -8.34 -4.19
CA GLY A 55 2.90 -7.67 -3.59
C GLY A 55 3.05 -6.19 -3.95
N ASN A 56 2.03 -5.57 -4.55
CA ASN A 56 1.96 -4.12 -4.77
C ASN A 56 1.82 -3.35 -3.44
N THR A 57 1.13 -3.93 -2.46
CA THR A 57 1.09 -3.43 -1.07
C THR A 57 1.99 -4.31 -0.22
N LYS A 58 3.24 -3.90 -0.06
CA LYS A 58 4.28 -4.68 0.64
C LYS A 58 4.09 -4.62 2.15
N SER A 59 3.64 -3.47 2.64
CA SER A 59 3.40 -3.25 4.07
C SER A 59 2.00 -2.71 4.33
N PRO A 60 0.98 -3.60 4.34
CA PRO A 60 -0.37 -3.21 4.70
C PRO A 60 -0.44 -2.75 6.16
N ARG A 61 -1.40 -1.88 6.46
CA ARG A 61 -1.65 -1.40 7.83
C ARG A 61 -1.96 -2.56 8.76
N ASP A 62 -1.61 -2.38 10.03
CA ASP A 62 -1.89 -3.36 11.09
C ASP A 62 -3.37 -3.74 11.16
N GLU A 63 -4.26 -2.76 11.07
CA GLU A 63 -5.70 -2.97 11.03
C GLU A 63 -6.12 -3.84 9.82
N THR A 64 -5.59 -3.55 8.63
CA THR A 64 -5.86 -4.34 7.41
C THR A 64 -5.40 -5.79 7.58
N ARG A 65 -4.19 -6.01 8.11
CA ARG A 65 -3.66 -7.34 8.37
C ARG A 65 -4.55 -8.11 9.35
N LYS A 66 -4.95 -7.47 10.45
CA LYS A 66 -5.85 -8.06 11.47
C LYS A 66 -7.22 -8.42 10.90
N ARG A 67 -7.81 -7.55 10.06
CA ARG A 67 -9.11 -7.82 9.41
C ARG A 67 -9.05 -9.02 8.46
N LEU A 68 -7.99 -9.13 7.67
CA LEU A 68 -7.79 -10.26 6.75
C LEU A 68 -7.54 -11.57 7.52
N ALA A 69 -6.69 -11.54 8.54
CA ALA A 69 -6.43 -12.70 9.40
C ALA A 69 -7.70 -13.16 10.13
N ALA A 70 -8.49 -12.22 10.67
CA ALA A 70 -9.74 -12.52 11.33
C ALA A 70 -10.78 -13.12 10.37
N ALA A 71 -10.88 -12.61 9.15
CA ALA A 71 -11.77 -13.15 8.12
C ALA A 71 -11.43 -14.61 7.77
N LEU A 72 -10.14 -14.93 7.64
CA LEU A 72 -9.64 -16.28 7.39
C LEU A 72 -9.53 -17.14 8.66
N LYS A 73 -9.87 -16.60 9.84
CA LYS A 73 -9.67 -17.24 11.15
C LYS A 73 -8.25 -17.80 11.34
N ALA A 74 -7.27 -17.16 10.69
CA ALA A 74 -5.88 -17.56 10.66
C ALA A 74 -5.07 -16.70 11.62
N LYS A 75 -3.97 -17.25 12.13
CA LYS A 75 -3.00 -16.47 12.91
C LYS A 75 -1.86 -16.07 12.01
N ILE A 76 -1.52 -14.78 12.01
CA ILE A 76 -0.36 -14.28 11.29
C ILE A 76 0.89 -14.83 11.98
N PRO A 77 1.79 -15.52 11.26
CA PRO A 77 3.06 -15.98 11.83
C PRO A 77 3.87 -14.79 12.36
N LYS A 78 4.44 -14.94 13.56
CA LYS A 78 5.21 -13.88 14.26
C LYS A 78 6.31 -13.27 13.38
N LYS A 79 6.98 -14.10 12.55
CA LYS A 79 8.02 -13.66 11.61
C LYS A 79 7.51 -12.67 10.56
N ILE A 80 6.27 -12.85 10.10
CA ILE A 80 5.63 -11.94 9.13
C ILE A 80 5.21 -10.66 9.83
N GLU A 81 4.68 -10.76 11.06
CA GLU A 81 4.40 -9.58 11.89
C GLU A 81 5.65 -8.73 12.08
N GLU A 82 6.75 -9.34 12.53
CA GLU A 82 8.05 -8.68 12.72
C GLU A 82 8.61 -8.08 11.42
N THR A 83 8.46 -8.77 10.28
CA THR A 83 8.95 -8.28 8.98
C THR A 83 8.20 -7.02 8.53
N SER A 84 6.87 -7.06 8.61
CA SER A 84 6.04 -5.91 8.28
C SER A 84 6.17 -4.77 9.30
N GLU A 85 6.39 -5.07 10.58
CA GLU A 85 6.70 -4.05 11.59
C GLU A 85 8.04 -3.38 11.31
N ASN A 86 9.08 -4.14 10.94
CA ASN A 86 10.37 -3.57 10.57
C ASN A 86 10.28 -2.69 9.32
N LEU A 87 9.45 -3.07 8.34
CA LEU A 87 9.16 -2.23 7.17
C LEU A 87 8.41 -0.94 7.56
N ASN A 88 7.47 -1.02 8.50
CA ASN A 88 6.67 0.13 8.94
C ASN A 88 7.42 1.07 9.92
N ASN A 89 8.34 0.53 10.73
CA ASN A 89 9.02 1.22 11.83
C ASN A 89 10.48 1.59 11.50
N ALA A 90 10.84 1.68 10.21
CA ALA A 90 12.24 1.92 9.81
C ALA A 90 12.84 3.21 10.40
N ILE A 91 12.02 4.15 10.90
CA ILE A 91 12.46 5.38 11.58
C ILE A 91 11.58 5.63 12.82
N PRO A 92 12.14 5.64 14.05
CA PRO A 92 11.37 5.92 15.26
C PRO A 92 10.60 7.25 15.18
N GLY A 93 9.31 7.22 15.50
CA GLY A 93 8.43 8.39 15.46
C GLY A 93 7.80 8.69 14.09
N TYR A 94 8.03 7.83 13.10
CA TYR A 94 7.46 7.94 11.76
C TYR A 94 6.88 6.59 11.32
N ASP A 95 5.56 6.54 11.21
CA ASP A 95 4.86 5.33 10.78
C ASP A 95 4.68 5.32 9.27
N TRP A 96 5.11 4.23 8.63
CA TRP A 96 4.93 4.01 7.20
C TRP A 96 3.76 3.06 6.94
N ALA A 97 3.02 3.30 5.85
CA ALA A 97 1.95 2.42 5.41
C ALA A 97 1.76 2.47 3.89
N ASP A 98 1.56 1.31 3.26
CA ASP A 98 1.05 1.25 1.90
C ASP A 98 -0.49 1.29 1.90
N PHE A 99 -1.06 1.87 0.85
CA PHE A 99 -2.50 1.91 0.62
C PHE A 99 -2.84 1.78 -0.87
N THR A 100 -4.08 1.41 -1.14
CA THR A 100 -4.64 1.35 -2.49
C THR A 100 -5.42 2.64 -2.76
N PRO A 101 -5.01 3.48 -3.74
CA PRO A 101 -5.62 4.80 -3.95
C PRO A 101 -7.11 4.77 -4.31
N SER A 102 -7.58 3.68 -4.91
CA SER A 102 -9.00 3.44 -5.24
C SER A 102 -9.82 2.88 -4.07
N ASP A 103 -9.18 2.50 -2.95
CA ASP A 103 -9.83 1.94 -1.77
C ASP A 103 -9.64 2.86 -0.56
N LEU A 104 -10.64 3.72 -0.31
CA LEU A 104 -10.63 4.69 0.78
C LEU A 104 -10.40 4.06 2.16
N GLU A 105 -10.77 2.79 2.38
CA GLU A 105 -10.63 2.11 3.67
C GLU A 105 -9.17 1.76 3.97
N THR A 106 -8.35 1.56 2.93
CA THR A 106 -6.91 1.36 3.10
C THR A 106 -6.17 2.67 3.39
N ILE A 107 -6.81 3.81 3.13
CA ILE A 107 -6.18 5.12 3.23
C ILE A 107 -6.20 5.64 4.68
N PRO A 108 -5.04 6.02 5.23
CA PRO A 108 -4.90 6.68 6.53
C PRO A 108 -5.81 7.91 6.70
N VAL A 109 -6.33 8.14 7.92
CA VAL A 109 -7.13 9.31 8.33
C VAL A 109 -6.29 10.28 9.17
N GLU A 110 -4.97 10.21 9.01
CA GLU A 110 -3.98 10.94 9.81
C GLU A 110 -3.31 12.07 8.99
N PRO A 111 -2.66 13.04 9.67
CA PRO A 111 -1.79 14.00 9.02
C PRO A 111 -0.49 13.33 8.56
N GLY A 112 0.05 13.79 7.44
CA GLY A 112 1.27 13.23 6.88
C GLY A 112 1.45 13.48 5.40
N ILE A 113 2.34 12.70 4.82
CA ILE A 113 2.80 12.80 3.44
C ILE A 113 2.41 11.52 2.72
N TYR A 114 2.01 11.63 1.46
CA TYR A 114 1.72 10.49 0.63
C TYR A 114 2.42 10.60 -0.72
N VAL A 115 2.75 9.44 -1.28
CA VAL A 115 3.35 9.29 -2.60
C VAL A 115 2.50 8.32 -3.41
N PHE A 116 2.15 8.67 -4.64
CA PHE A 116 1.51 7.75 -5.58
C PHE A 116 2.52 7.16 -6.54
N TYR A 117 2.23 5.94 -6.97
CA TYR A 117 3.07 5.18 -7.87
C TYR A 117 2.26 4.63 -9.04
N ASP A 118 2.90 4.57 -10.20
CA ASP A 118 2.37 3.92 -11.41
C ASP A 118 2.58 2.41 -11.39
N ILE A 119 2.08 1.72 -12.43
CA ILE A 119 2.26 0.27 -12.65
C ILE A 119 3.72 -0.20 -12.70
N THR A 120 4.69 0.70 -12.85
CA THR A 120 6.13 0.39 -12.92
C THR A 120 6.87 0.73 -11.63
N ASP A 121 6.14 0.95 -10.53
CA ASP A 121 6.68 1.27 -9.22
C ASP A 121 7.37 2.65 -9.16
N ARG A 122 7.11 3.54 -10.13
CA ARG A 122 7.72 4.87 -10.18
C ARG A 122 6.87 5.90 -9.43
N PRO A 123 7.47 6.74 -8.56
CA PRO A 123 6.72 7.78 -7.88
C PRO A 123 6.25 8.84 -8.88
N VAL A 124 4.94 8.98 -9.04
CA VAL A 124 4.34 9.93 -9.99
C VAL A 124 3.87 11.21 -9.34
N TYR A 125 3.52 11.16 -8.04
CA TYR A 125 3.00 12.29 -7.31
C TYR A 125 3.39 12.24 -5.84
N VAL A 126 3.72 13.39 -5.25
CA VAL A 126 3.88 13.59 -3.81
C VAL A 126 2.92 14.68 -3.36
N GLY A 127 2.24 14.45 -2.24
CA GLY A 127 1.46 15.47 -1.57
C GLY A 127 1.45 15.29 -0.07
N LYS A 128 0.83 16.23 0.63
CA LYS A 128 0.60 16.18 2.07
C LYS A 128 -0.83 16.48 2.47
N SER A 129 -1.12 16.20 3.74
CA SER A 129 -2.28 16.71 4.47
C SER A 129 -1.87 17.05 5.90
N HIS A 130 -2.32 18.19 6.42
CA HIS A 130 -2.08 18.60 7.81
C HIS A 130 -3.10 18.05 8.80
N SER A 131 -4.13 17.35 8.31
CA SER A 131 -5.22 16.84 9.14
C SER A 131 -5.59 15.42 8.76
N ASN A 132 -5.98 15.21 7.50
CA ASN A 132 -6.57 13.96 7.05
C ASN A 132 -6.16 13.69 5.60
N VAL A 133 -5.32 12.69 5.39
CA VAL A 133 -4.83 12.35 4.05
C VAL A 133 -5.92 11.71 3.17
N ARG A 134 -6.84 10.92 3.75
CA ARG A 134 -7.98 10.33 3.03
C ARG A 134 -8.82 11.36 2.31
N LEU A 135 -9.10 12.51 2.93
CA LEU A 135 -9.87 13.59 2.27
C LEU A 135 -9.13 14.17 1.07
N ARG A 136 -7.81 14.36 1.16
CA ARG A 136 -6.98 14.85 0.06
C ARG A 136 -6.90 13.85 -1.10
N ILE A 137 -6.78 12.56 -0.79
CA ILE A 137 -6.73 11.52 -1.82
C ILE A 137 -8.11 11.35 -2.48
N LYS A 138 -9.20 11.47 -1.72
CA LYS A 138 -10.56 11.49 -2.27
C LYS A 138 -10.77 12.66 -3.24
N ASP A 139 -10.23 13.85 -2.96
CA ASP A 139 -10.26 14.98 -3.90
C ASP A 139 -9.50 14.66 -5.20
N HIS A 140 -8.33 14.01 -5.10
CA HIS A 140 -7.57 13.59 -6.28
C HIS A 140 -8.34 12.63 -7.18
N ALA A 141 -9.25 11.81 -6.64
CA ALA A 141 -10.09 10.92 -7.44
C ALA A 141 -10.96 11.62 -8.49
N THR A 142 -11.13 12.93 -8.38
CA THR A 142 -11.82 13.75 -9.41
C THR A 142 -10.92 14.14 -10.59
N ARG A 143 -9.60 13.94 -10.49
CA ARG A 143 -8.61 14.39 -11.48
C ARG A 143 -8.40 13.32 -12.55
N PHE A 144 -8.27 13.74 -13.80
CA PHE A 144 -8.11 12.82 -14.94
C PHE A 144 -6.87 11.92 -14.86
N TRP A 145 -5.83 12.34 -14.13
CA TRP A 145 -4.57 11.61 -13.96
C TRP A 145 -4.62 10.61 -12.81
N PHE A 146 -5.62 10.68 -11.92
CA PHE A 146 -5.79 9.79 -10.78
C PHE A 146 -6.57 8.53 -11.20
N LYS A 147 -5.95 7.72 -12.04
CA LYS A 147 -6.52 6.47 -12.52
C LYS A 147 -5.40 5.55 -12.98
N GLU A 148 -5.70 4.26 -13.07
CA GLU A 148 -4.79 3.31 -13.69
C GLU A 148 -4.59 3.66 -15.19
N PRO A 149 -3.38 3.44 -15.75
CA PRO A 149 -2.19 2.85 -15.12
C PRO A 149 -1.29 3.87 -14.38
N LEU A 150 -1.69 5.14 -14.31
CA LEU A 150 -0.85 6.22 -13.77
C LEU A 150 -0.76 6.19 -12.24
N VAL A 151 -1.82 5.77 -11.56
CA VAL A 151 -1.87 5.65 -10.10
C VAL A 151 -2.48 4.30 -9.76
N VAL A 152 -1.67 3.40 -9.20
CA VAL A 152 -2.11 2.05 -8.76
C VAL A 152 -1.84 1.80 -7.27
N ARG A 153 -0.84 2.50 -6.73
CA ARG A 153 -0.32 2.29 -5.38
C ARG A 153 -0.08 3.63 -4.70
N GLY A 154 -0.28 3.65 -3.38
CA GLY A 154 0.10 4.76 -2.53
C GLY A 154 0.98 4.31 -1.37
N ALA A 155 1.92 5.16 -0.97
CA ALA A 155 2.62 5.04 0.30
C ALA A 155 2.34 6.28 1.15
N PHE A 156 2.26 6.11 2.46
CA PHE A 156 1.98 7.15 3.43
C PHE A 156 3.04 7.15 4.53
N LEU A 157 3.40 8.35 4.96
CA LEU A 157 4.25 8.62 6.10
C LEU A 157 3.48 9.51 7.08
N HIS A 158 3.24 9.01 8.29
CA HIS A 158 2.62 9.81 9.35
C HIS A 158 3.59 10.90 9.80
N VAL A 159 3.16 12.16 9.73
CA VAL A 159 3.93 13.32 10.18
C VAL A 159 2.99 14.30 10.89
N PRO A 160 2.89 14.25 12.24
CA PRO A 160 1.94 15.09 12.98
C PRO A 160 2.37 16.56 13.04
N ASP A 161 3.68 16.84 13.03
CA ASP A 161 4.20 18.21 13.03
C ASP A 161 4.01 18.88 11.67
N ARG A 162 3.32 20.03 11.65
CA ARG A 162 2.95 20.73 10.41
C ARG A 162 4.17 21.25 9.65
N ASP A 163 5.17 21.74 10.37
CA ASP A 163 6.38 22.30 9.78
C ASP A 163 7.26 21.21 9.17
N ALA A 164 7.46 20.10 9.89
CA ALA A 164 8.16 18.92 9.40
C ALA A 164 7.44 18.34 8.18
N CYS A 165 6.11 18.21 8.23
CA CYS A 165 5.31 17.71 7.11
C CYS A 165 5.53 18.55 5.84
N SER A 166 5.52 19.87 5.98
CA SER A 166 5.81 20.79 4.87
C SER A 166 7.25 20.69 4.37
N LYS A 167 8.23 20.59 5.27
CA LYS A 167 9.65 20.49 4.92
C LYS A 167 9.95 19.18 4.19
N ILE A 168 9.44 18.06 4.70
CA ILE A 168 9.66 16.74 4.10
C ILE A 168 8.98 16.64 2.73
N GLU A 169 7.74 17.15 2.57
CA GLU A 169 7.09 17.22 1.24
C GLU A 169 7.96 17.99 0.24
N MET A 170 8.44 19.18 0.63
CA MET A 170 9.30 19.98 -0.22
C MET A 170 10.62 19.28 -0.58
N ILE A 171 11.23 18.56 0.38
CA ILE A 171 12.43 17.76 0.15
C ILE A 171 12.14 16.66 -0.87
N LEU A 172 11.06 15.89 -0.70
CA LEU A 172 10.68 14.80 -1.59
C LEU A 172 10.39 15.32 -3.01
N ILE A 173 9.65 16.42 -3.15
CA ILE A 173 9.38 17.04 -4.45
C ILE A 173 10.68 17.48 -5.13
N LYS A 174 11.60 18.13 -4.39
CA LYS A 174 12.90 18.57 -4.93
C LYS A 174 13.79 17.38 -5.32
N PHE A 175 13.79 16.32 -4.50
CA PHE A 175 14.61 15.13 -4.71
C PHE A 175 14.13 14.31 -5.92
N LEU A 176 12.82 14.08 -6.02
CA LEU A 176 12.23 13.39 -7.17
C LEU A 176 12.31 14.23 -8.45
N GLY A 177 12.25 15.57 -8.33
CA GLY A 177 12.46 16.48 -9.44
C GLY A 177 11.54 16.17 -10.62
N LYS A 178 12.14 15.92 -11.80
CA LYS A 178 11.41 15.59 -13.04
C LYS A 178 10.78 14.17 -13.05
N HIS A 179 11.09 13.34 -12.06
CA HIS A 179 10.59 11.97 -11.98
C HIS A 179 9.22 11.88 -11.31
N ALA A 180 8.84 12.85 -10.47
CA ALA A 180 7.47 13.05 -10.03
C ALA A 180 6.67 13.73 -11.15
N LEU A 181 6.28 12.91 -12.15
CA LEU A 181 5.69 13.34 -13.43
C LEU A 181 4.54 14.36 -13.28
N LEU A 182 3.82 14.32 -12.16
CA LEU A 182 2.60 15.10 -11.92
C LEU A 182 2.78 16.24 -10.92
N ASN A 183 3.93 16.33 -10.24
CA ASN A 183 4.28 17.48 -9.40
C ASN A 183 4.85 18.58 -10.30
N GLN A 184 3.98 19.43 -10.88
CA GLN A 184 4.46 20.62 -11.58
C GLN A 184 5.28 21.51 -10.64
N LYS A 185 6.47 21.93 -11.09
CA LYS A 185 7.28 22.96 -10.44
C LYS A 185 6.43 24.23 -10.28
N GLY A 186 6.10 24.59 -9.05
CA GLY A 186 5.59 25.93 -8.72
C GLY A 186 4.12 26.20 -9.02
N ALA A 187 3.25 25.18 -9.03
CA ALA A 187 1.83 25.46 -8.82
C ALA A 187 1.65 25.89 -7.35
N VAL A 188 1.70 27.20 -7.11
CA VAL A 188 1.12 27.81 -5.90
C VAL A 188 -0.31 27.25 -5.82
N ARG A 189 -0.53 26.35 -4.87
CA ARG A 189 -1.88 25.90 -4.54
C ARG A 189 -2.30 26.76 -3.37
N ASP A 190 -2.99 27.85 -3.69
CA ASP A 190 -3.81 28.60 -2.73
C ASP A 190 -4.77 27.62 -2.06
N PHE A 191 -4.41 27.15 -0.87
CA PHE A 191 -5.32 26.60 0.11
C PHE A 191 -4.71 26.91 1.48
N GLU A 192 -4.79 28.19 1.85
CA GLU A 192 -4.94 28.56 3.25
C GLU A 192 -6.37 28.19 3.66
N GLU A 193 -6.49 27.17 4.53
CA GLU A 193 -7.39 27.10 5.69
C GLU A 193 -7.02 25.86 6.55
#